data_AF-P86842-F1
#
_entry.id   AF-P86842-F1
#
_cell.length_a   1.000
_cell.length_b   1.000
_cell.length_c   1.000
_cell.angle_alpha   90.00
_cell.angle_beta   90.00
_cell.angle_gamma   90.00
#
_symmetry.space_group_name_H-M   'P 1'
#
loop_
_entity.id
_entity.type
_entity.pdbx_description
1 polymer ?
#
loop_
_entity_poly.entity_id
_entity_poly.type
_entity_poly.pdbx_seq_one_letter_code
_entity_poly.pdbx_strand_id
1 'polypeptide(L)'
;MGTIARYYAHVVLFLVATSVIFTVKKTEAGVPCAESCVWIPCTVTALLGCSCKDKVCYLNHVIAFEAKTMDEHHLLCQSHEDCYKKGSGNFCAPFFNHDVKYGWCFRAEFEGYLLKDFLKMQPRDILKISKAIAK
;
A
#
# COMPACT_ATOMS: atom_id res chain seq x y z
N MET A 1 35.41 -25.63 -31.87
CA MET A 1 34.07 -25.09 -32.19
C MET A 1 33.12 -25.01 -30.98
N GLY A 2 33.25 -25.86 -29.94
CA GLY A 2 32.29 -25.86 -28.81
C GLY A 2 32.37 -24.69 -27.82
N THR A 3 33.54 -24.06 -27.63
CA THR A 3 33.73 -22.99 -26.63
C THR A 3 33.05 -21.67 -27.03
N ILE A 4 33.05 -21.34 -28.32
CA ILE A 4 32.48 -20.10 -28.86
C ILE A 4 30.94 -20.13 -28.77
N ALA A 5 30.32 -21.27 -29.09
CA ALA A 5 28.87 -21.43 -28.99
C ALA A 5 28.39 -21.30 -27.53
N ARG A 6 29.16 -21.83 -26.57
CA ARG A 6 28.83 -21.74 -25.14
C ARG A 6 28.96 -20.30 -24.61
N TYR A 7 29.97 -19.56 -25.04
CA TYR A 7 30.11 -18.13 -24.73
C TYR A 7 28.94 -17.31 -25.27
N TYR A 8 28.56 -17.52 -26.53
CA TYR A 8 27.43 -16.81 -27.14
C TYR A 8 26.12 -17.06 -26.40
N ALA A 9 25.87 -18.30 -25.97
CA ALA A 9 24.68 -18.64 -25.17
C ALA A 9 24.64 -17.88 -23.83
N HIS A 10 25.77 -17.74 -23.13
CA HIS A 10 25.84 -16.96 -21.89
C HIS A 10 25.64 -15.46 -22.13
N VAL A 11 26.21 -14.91 -23.21
CA VAL A 11 26.01 -13.50 -23.58
C VAL A 11 24.54 -13.23 -23.91
N VAL A 12 23.90 -14.09 -24.70
CA VAL A 12 22.46 -13.96 -25.01
C VAL A 12 21.62 -14.06 -23.74
N LEU A 13 21.90 -15.03 -22.86
CA LEU A 13 21.19 -15.15 -21.59
C LEU A 13 21.35 -13.91 -20.70
N PHE A 14 22.56 -13.33 -20.65
CA PHE A 14 22.83 -12.12 -19.89
C PHE A 14 22.12 -10.89 -20.49
N LEU A 15 22.11 -10.75 -21.81
CA LEU A 15 21.39 -9.68 -22.50
C LEU A 15 19.87 -9.79 -22.29
N VAL A 16 19.32 -11.01 -22.35
CA VAL A 16 17.90 -11.23 -22.06
C VAL A 16 17.59 -10.90 -20.59
N ALA A 17 18.37 -11.42 -19.64
CA ALA A 17 18.16 -11.15 -18.21
C ALA A 17 18.24 -9.66 -17.88
N THR A 18 19.24 -8.96 -18.40
CA THR A 18 19.39 -7.51 -18.18
C THR A 18 18.25 -6.73 -18.82
N SER A 19 17.85 -7.05 -20.05
CA SER A 19 16.73 -6.38 -20.72
C SER A 19 15.41 -6.49 -19.92
N VAL A 20 15.14 -7.64 -19.30
CA VAL A 20 13.96 -7.85 -18.44
C VAL A 20 14.04 -7.04 -17.14
N ILE A 21 15.23 -6.85 -16.56
CA ILE A 21 15.39 -6.03 -15.35
C ILE A 21 15.21 -4.54 -15.68
N PHE A 22 15.67 -4.08 -16.85
CA PHE A 22 15.55 -2.67 -17.26
C PHE A 22 14.12 -2.26 -17.67
N THR A 23 13.24 -3.19 -18.06
CA THR A 23 11.84 -2.87 -18.36
C THR A 23 10.98 -2.67 -17.12
N VAL A 24 11.45 -3.08 -15.94
CA VAL A 24 10.80 -2.73 -14.66
C VAL A 24 11.17 -1.29 -14.33
N LYS A 25 10.31 -0.36 -14.76
CA LYS A 25 10.37 1.05 -14.36
C LYS A 25 10.48 1.07 -12.83
N LYS A 26 11.52 1.72 -12.30
CA LYS A 26 11.62 2.02 -10.86
C LYS A 26 10.52 3.01 -10.50
N THR A 27 9.29 2.52 -10.44
CA THR A 27 8.27 3.17 -9.63
C THR A 27 8.67 2.84 -8.21
N GLU A 28 8.83 3.88 -7.39
CA GLU A 28 9.12 3.77 -5.96
C GLU A 28 8.00 3.06 -5.17
N ALA A 29 7.00 2.56 -5.90
CA ALA A 29 6.05 1.50 -5.57
C ALA A 29 6.63 0.55 -4.52
N GLY A 30 6.21 0.76 -3.27
CA GLY A 30 6.54 -0.12 -2.15
C GLY A 30 6.28 -1.59 -2.49
N VAL A 31 6.94 -2.49 -1.77
CA VAL A 31 6.97 -3.93 -2.09
C VAL A 31 5.56 -4.47 -2.36
N PRO A 32 5.29 -5.06 -3.55
CA PRO A 32 3.97 -5.58 -3.89
C PRO A 32 3.61 -6.77 -3.00
N CYS A 33 2.32 -7.03 -2.81
CA CYS A 33 1.80 -8.13 -1.99
C CYS A 33 1.98 -9.52 -2.65
N ALA A 34 2.81 -9.62 -3.70
CA ALA A 34 3.03 -10.82 -4.51
C ALA A 34 1.77 -11.35 -5.25
N GLU A 35 0.73 -10.53 -5.39
CA GLU A 35 -0.45 -10.82 -6.20
C GLU A 35 -0.56 -9.84 -7.37
N SER A 36 -1.05 -10.32 -8.50
CA SER A 36 -1.42 -9.47 -9.64
C SER A 36 -2.94 -9.40 -9.76
N CYS A 37 -3.46 -8.23 -10.09
CA CYS A 37 -4.90 -7.98 -10.20
C CYS A 37 -5.40 -7.78 -11.63
N VAL A 38 -4.77 -8.43 -12.61
CA VAL A 38 -5.16 -8.36 -14.03
C VAL A 38 -6.47 -9.12 -14.28
N TRP A 39 -6.55 -10.36 -13.79
CA TRP A 39 -7.66 -11.29 -14.04
C TRP A 39 -8.37 -11.71 -12.74
N ILE A 40 -7.66 -11.66 -11.62
CA ILE A 40 -8.12 -12.14 -10.31
C ILE A 40 -7.94 -10.96 -9.36
N PRO A 41 -8.96 -10.55 -8.58
CA PRO A 41 -8.77 -9.51 -7.58
C PRO A 41 -7.73 -9.92 -6.54
N CYS A 42 -7.19 -8.97 -5.77
CA CYS A 42 -6.39 -9.31 -4.60
C CYS A 42 -7.29 -10.10 -3.65
N THR A 43 -7.06 -11.40 -3.48
CA THR A 43 -7.98 -12.28 -2.73
C THR A 43 -7.37 -12.64 -1.39
N VAL A 44 -6.18 -13.25 -1.40
CA VAL A 44 -5.51 -13.68 -0.17
C VAL A 44 -4.98 -12.46 0.57
N THR A 45 -4.43 -11.50 -0.17
CA THR A 45 -3.77 -10.33 0.44
C THR A 45 -4.73 -9.18 0.78
N ALA A 46 -5.96 -9.18 0.26
CA ALA A 46 -6.95 -8.14 0.59
C ALA A 46 -7.30 -8.13 2.08
N LEU A 47 -7.33 -9.30 2.73
CA LEU A 47 -7.54 -9.42 4.18
C LEU A 47 -6.40 -8.78 4.99
N LEU A 48 -5.21 -8.68 4.41
CA LEU A 48 -4.04 -8.05 5.02
C LEU A 48 -3.94 -6.55 4.66
N GLY A 49 -4.97 -5.99 4.02
CA GLY A 49 -4.99 -4.59 3.61
C GLY A 49 -4.18 -4.33 2.34
N CYS A 50 -4.27 -5.22 1.35
CA CYS A 50 -3.78 -4.96 0.00
C CYS A 50 -4.93 -4.59 -0.96
N SER A 51 -4.64 -3.71 -1.90
CA SER A 51 -5.56 -3.29 -2.97
C SER A 51 -4.86 -3.26 -4.32
N CYS A 52 -5.66 -3.33 -5.39
CA CYS A 52 -5.18 -3.33 -6.76
C CYS A 52 -4.80 -1.93 -7.23
N LYS A 53 -3.53 -1.71 -7.58
CA LYS A 53 -3.05 -0.51 -8.28
C LYS A 53 -2.17 -0.93 -9.46
N ASP A 54 -2.41 -0.39 -10.64
CA ASP A 54 -1.62 -0.66 -11.85
C ASP A 54 -1.43 -2.17 -12.15
N LYS A 55 -2.50 -2.96 -11.99
CA LYS A 55 -2.53 -4.42 -12.22
C LYS A 55 -1.71 -5.26 -11.23
N VAL A 56 -1.22 -4.65 -10.15
CA VAL A 56 -0.48 -5.32 -9.07
C VAL A 56 -1.15 -5.01 -7.73
N CYS A 57 -1.12 -5.95 -6.80
CA CYS A 57 -1.64 -5.74 -5.45
C CYS A 57 -0.57 -5.09 -4.58
N TYR A 58 -0.91 -3.95 -3.97
CA TYR A 58 -0.05 -3.20 -3.05
C TYR A 58 -0.73 -3.00 -1.72
N LEU A 59 0.06 -2.83 -0.66
CA LEU A 59 -0.46 -2.44 0.64
C LEU A 59 -1.13 -1.07 0.52
N ASN A 60 -2.29 -0.95 1.14
CA ASN A 60 -3.12 0.25 1.15
C ASN A 60 -2.35 1.52 1.55
N HIS A 61 -1.45 1.40 2.51
CA HIS A 61 -0.64 2.54 2.96
C HIS A 61 0.42 2.98 1.94
N VAL A 62 0.94 2.06 1.14
CA VAL A 62 1.89 2.36 0.04
C VAL A 62 1.16 3.14 -1.06
N ILE A 63 -0.06 2.70 -1.40
CA ILE A 63 -0.92 3.39 -2.37
C ILE A 63 -1.16 4.84 -1.94
N ALA A 64 -1.47 5.07 -0.66
CA ALA A 64 -1.71 6.40 -0.13
C ALA A 64 -0.44 7.26 -0.02
N PHE A 65 0.69 6.66 0.37
CA PHE A 65 1.97 7.35 0.45
C PHE A 65 2.41 7.91 -0.91
N GLU A 66 2.18 7.16 -1.99
CA GLU A 66 2.65 7.52 -3.34
C GLU A 66 1.65 8.34 -4.15
N ALA A 67 0.43 8.53 -3.63
CA ALA A 67 -0.63 9.18 -4.36
C ALA A 67 -0.33 10.66 -4.62
N LYS A 68 -0.38 11.08 -5.89
CA LYS A 68 -0.24 12.49 -6.29
C LYS A 68 -1.59 13.18 -6.37
N THR A 69 -2.65 12.44 -6.72
CA THR A 69 -4.02 12.94 -6.76
C THR A 69 -4.97 12.02 -6.01
N MET A 70 -6.09 12.58 -5.53
CA MET A 70 -7.12 11.85 -4.77
C MET A 70 -7.87 10.80 -5.62
N ASP A 71 -7.79 10.90 -6.95
CA ASP A 71 -8.51 10.03 -7.89
C ASP A 71 -7.70 8.80 -8.31
N GLU A 72 -6.43 8.70 -7.89
CA GLU A 72 -5.57 7.55 -8.21
C GLU A 72 -6.09 6.23 -7.61
N HIS A 73 -6.76 6.29 -6.46
CA HIS A 73 -7.36 5.12 -5.84
C HIS A 73 -8.61 5.49 -5.05
N HIS A 74 -9.66 4.68 -5.16
CA HIS A 74 -10.95 4.88 -4.50
C HIS A 74 -10.88 4.89 -2.96
N LEU A 75 -9.75 4.47 -2.38
CA LEU A 75 -9.53 4.40 -0.94
C LEU A 75 -8.76 5.60 -0.39
N LEU A 76 -8.31 6.53 -1.24
CA LEU A 76 -7.72 7.80 -0.81
C LEU A 76 -8.79 8.74 -0.28
N CYS A 77 -8.46 9.53 0.73
CA CYS A 77 -9.38 10.53 1.28
C CYS A 77 -8.64 11.74 1.83
N GLN A 78 -9.34 12.84 1.96
CA GLN A 78 -8.89 14.00 2.73
C GLN A 78 -9.71 14.16 4.01
N SER A 79 -10.96 13.69 3.98
CA SER A 79 -11.93 13.78 5.06
C SER A 79 -12.74 12.49 5.20
N HIS A 80 -13.43 12.36 6.34
CA HIS A 80 -14.38 11.26 6.58
C HIS A 80 -15.51 11.25 5.55
N GLU A 81 -15.95 12.43 5.07
CA GLU A 81 -17.00 12.54 4.07
C GLU A 81 -16.60 11.94 2.73
N ASP A 82 -15.32 12.02 2.36
CA ASP A 82 -14.83 11.45 1.11
C ASP A 82 -15.00 9.93 1.11
N CYS A 83 -14.70 9.28 2.24
CA CYS A 83 -14.89 7.84 2.39
C CYS A 83 -16.37 7.46 2.29
N TYR A 84 -17.25 8.26 2.89
CA TYR A 84 -18.69 8.05 2.82
C TYR A 84 -19.21 8.21 1.39
N LYS A 85 -18.84 9.29 0.70
CA LYS A 85 -19.22 9.54 -0.71
C LYS A 85 -18.70 8.47 -1.66
N LYS A 86 -17.49 7.95 -1.43
CA LYS A 86 -16.89 6.87 -2.22
C LYS A 86 -17.43 5.48 -1.87
N GLY A 87 -18.19 5.33 -0.78
CA GLY A 87 -18.68 4.04 -0.29
C GLY A 87 -17.57 3.09 0.21
N SER A 88 -16.34 3.60 0.35
CA SER A 88 -15.15 2.80 0.66
C SER A 88 -14.87 2.67 2.17
N GLY A 89 -15.62 3.41 2.99
CA GLY A 89 -15.51 3.38 4.43
C GLY A 89 -16.28 4.53 5.08
N ASN A 90 -16.17 4.65 6.39
CA ASN A 90 -16.73 5.75 7.19
C ASN A 90 -15.65 6.59 7.87
N PHE A 91 -14.40 6.13 7.90
CA PHE A 91 -13.28 6.88 8.47
C PHE A 91 -12.13 7.07 7.49
N CYS A 92 -11.56 8.27 7.49
CA CYS A 92 -10.30 8.59 6.84
C CYS A 92 -9.18 8.55 7.89
N ALA A 93 -8.21 7.67 7.71
CA ALA A 93 -6.98 7.63 8.51
C ALA A 93 -5.91 8.49 7.83
N PRO A 94 -5.60 9.70 8.33
CA PRO A 94 -4.46 10.46 7.83
C PRO A 94 -3.15 9.80 8.25
N PHE A 95 -2.10 10.00 7.45
CA PHE A 95 -0.74 9.64 7.84
C PHE A 95 -0.15 10.70 8.76
N PHE A 96 0.67 10.30 9.73
CA PHE A 96 1.43 11.24 10.55
C PHE A 96 2.53 11.96 9.76
N ASN A 97 2.95 11.39 8.64
CA ASN A 97 3.94 12.02 7.78
C ASN A 97 3.31 13.18 7.00
N HIS A 98 3.83 14.40 7.21
CA HIS A 98 3.39 15.61 6.52
C HIS A 98 3.61 15.59 5.01
N ASP A 99 4.48 14.70 4.50
CA ASP A 99 4.70 14.53 3.07
C ASP A 99 3.53 13.83 2.38
N VAL A 100 2.69 13.10 3.13
CA VAL A 100 1.55 12.36 2.61
C VAL A 100 0.29 13.20 2.73
N LYS A 101 -0.22 13.66 1.59
CA LYS A 101 -1.36 14.59 1.53
C LYS A 101 -2.72 13.93 1.78
N TYR A 102 -2.81 12.62 1.55
CA TYR A 102 -4.06 11.88 1.56
C TYR A 102 -4.05 10.80 2.63
N GLY A 103 -5.17 10.64 3.31
CA GLY A 103 -5.41 9.51 4.19
C GLY A 103 -5.93 8.29 3.43
N TRP A 104 -6.24 7.26 4.22
CA TRP A 104 -6.81 6.00 3.76
C TRP A 104 -8.21 5.77 4.34
N CYS A 105 -9.16 5.38 3.50
CA CYS A 105 -10.52 5.02 3.90
C CYS A 105 -10.58 3.61 4.46
N PHE A 106 -11.16 3.47 5.65
CA PHE A 106 -11.47 2.17 6.22
C PHE A 106 -12.86 2.19 6.85
N ARG A 107 -13.47 1.01 6.91
CA ARG A 107 -14.77 0.81 7.55
C ARG A 107 -14.52 0.47 9.01
N ALA A 108 -14.73 1.42 9.90
CA ALA A 108 -14.85 1.18 11.33
C ALA A 108 -16.28 0.72 11.63
N GLU A 109 -16.55 -0.56 11.37
CA GLU A 109 -17.69 -1.27 11.94
C GLU A 109 -17.09 -2.26 12.94
N PHE A 110 -16.81 -1.78 14.14
CA PHE A 110 -16.45 -2.67 15.23
C PHE A 110 -17.73 -3.18 15.87
N GLU A 111 -17.92 -4.49 15.83
CA GLU A 111 -18.68 -5.20 16.84
C GLU A 111 -18.07 -4.85 18.22
N GLY A 112 -18.68 -3.90 18.94
CA GLY A 112 -18.50 -3.75 20.39
C GLY A 112 -17.28 -3.01 20.95
N TYR A 113 -16.28 -2.58 20.16
CA TYR A 113 -15.15 -1.78 20.67
C TYR A 113 -14.89 -0.50 19.87
N LEU A 114 -15.05 0.67 20.50
CA LEU A 114 -14.87 1.99 19.89
C LEU A 114 -13.41 2.26 19.52
N LEU A 115 -13.04 2.05 18.26
CA LEU A 115 -11.86 2.68 17.67
C LEU A 115 -11.90 4.21 17.83
N LYS A 116 -13.12 4.81 17.89
CA LYS A 116 -13.31 6.22 18.23
C LYS A 116 -12.68 6.64 19.56
N ASP A 117 -12.62 5.75 20.56
CA ASP A 117 -12.02 6.07 21.86
C ASP A 117 -10.50 6.02 21.80
N PHE A 118 -9.94 5.07 21.03
CA PHE A 118 -8.51 5.06 20.71
C PHE A 118 -8.08 6.26 19.87
N LEU A 119 -8.91 6.72 18.93
CA LEU A 119 -8.62 7.86 18.06
C LEU A 119 -8.82 9.22 18.74
N LYS A 120 -9.69 9.31 19.76
CA LYS A 120 -9.82 10.50 20.61
C LYS A 120 -8.62 10.72 21.53
N MET A 121 -7.84 9.67 21.76
CA MET A 121 -6.63 9.73 22.57
C MET A 121 -5.57 10.55 21.82
N GLN A 122 -5.18 11.71 22.35
CA GLN A 122 -4.10 12.47 21.72
C GLN A 122 -2.79 11.67 21.82
N PRO A 123 -1.84 11.84 20.88
CA PRO A 123 -0.54 11.16 20.94
C PRO A 123 0.17 11.33 22.30
N ARG A 124 -0.05 12.48 22.96
CA ARG A 124 0.44 12.76 24.31
C ARG A 124 -0.13 11.83 25.38
N ASP A 125 -1.37 11.40 25.24
CA ASP A 125 -2.03 10.54 26.21
C ASP A 125 -1.67 9.06 25.98
N ILE A 126 -1.39 8.66 24.73
CA ILE A 126 -0.75 7.37 24.41
C ILE A 126 0.63 7.29 25.07
N LEU A 127 1.43 8.36 24.98
CA LEU A 127 2.75 8.44 25.61
C LEU A 127 2.70 8.40 27.15
N LYS A 128 1.61 8.91 27.75
CA LYS A 128 1.40 8.80 29.20
C LYS A 128 1.07 7.37 29.61
N ILE A 129 0.22 6.68 28.84
CA ILE A 129 -0.10 5.27 29.09
C ILE A 129 1.15 4.41 28.95
N SER A 130 1.94 4.59 27.89
CA SER A 130 3.16 3.80 27.70
C SER A 130 4.17 4.01 28.83
N LYS A 131 4.29 5.23 29.35
CA LYS A 131 5.11 5.53 30.54
C LYS A 131 4.53 4.98 31.85
N ALA A 132 3.21 4.84 31.95
CA ALA A 132 2.55 4.28 33.13
C ALA A 132 2.64 2.74 33.19
N ILE A 133 2.67 2.07 32.04
CA ILE A 133 2.86 0.61 31.94
C ILE A 133 4.33 0.22 32.16
N ALA A 134 5.28 1.13 31.90
CA ALA A 134 6.72 0.91 32.09
C ALA A 134 7.24 1.19 33.52
N LYS A 135 6.35 1.37 34.50
CA LYS A 135 6.67 1.52 35.94
C LYS A 135 6.10 0.35 36.72
#